data_AF-A0A376E8A9-F1
#
_entry.id   AF-A0A376E8A9-F1
#
_cell.length_a   1.000
_cell.length_b   1.000
_cell.length_c   1.000
_cell.angle_alpha   90.00
_cell.angle_beta   90.00
_cell.angle_gamma   90.00
#
_symmetry.space_group_name_H-M   'P 1'
#
loop_
_entity.id
_entity.type
_entity.pdbx_description
1 polymer ?
#
loop_
_entity_poly.entity_id
_entity_poly.type
_entity_poly.pdbx_seq_one_letter_code
_entity_poly.pdbx_strand_id
1 'polypeptide(L)'
;MDRLEFLKKCSLVCLGFTAIPPILSGCISNKMISGAIKDDYIILPLEDFMDTKYPDKKLSYVIIQNESLKYPICVFRFSETEYEALWMQCTHQGSQLQVFGDKLQCPAHGSEFSNQGLVQNGPADQTLRKFPVYIESDFFENFFKKTGMKKIIYLIIILIFQEATAQIDSELLKRIPVDSSRSLNMDAVYKRPFLGLGKVPVSIGGYAEANWQHISTDGISDGHQFQLRRMTLFVSSTISSKIKFLSEIELEEGGKEINIEFAAIDVEFNPLLNLRGGIIMNPIGAFNQNHDGPKWEFTDRPISATEMLPATFSNAGFGFYGKMYKAEWMFGYEVYLSGNFDNSIIDNNQNKTYLPAAKSNPERFEEINSGVPLLTAKIATRHEKAGEFGVSYMGGIYNKFQDEGLQVDDKRRVRVFALDYNNTLPNLGTLITAEWAWVKVDVPETYTQQYGDRQHGGFIDIVQPIIKRKILDWERATVNLACRLEYVDWNVGHFREDNSKIGEDLWSIMPAISFRPNAQTVFRLNYRFQKQKDIFANPAAKTVGFSFGISTYF
;
A
#
# COMPACT_ATOMS: atom_id res chain seq x y z
N MET A 1 3.33 -19.97 28.74
CA MET A 1 3.60 -18.55 29.10
C MET A 1 2.35 -17.99 29.75
N ASP A 2 2.48 -17.44 30.95
CA ASP A 2 1.31 -17.04 31.75
C ASP A 2 0.70 -15.71 31.24
N ARG A 3 -0.55 -15.80 30.77
CA ARG A 3 -1.28 -14.75 30.02
C ARG A 3 -1.42 -13.46 30.83
N LEU A 4 -1.45 -13.57 32.16
CA LEU A 4 -1.57 -12.43 33.06
C LEU A 4 -0.25 -11.65 33.20
N GLU A 5 0.88 -12.35 33.09
CA GLU A 5 2.21 -11.73 33.19
C GLU A 5 2.58 -11.00 31.89
N PHE A 6 2.17 -11.54 30.74
CA PHE A 6 2.30 -10.87 29.44
C PHE A 6 1.41 -9.63 29.35
N LEU A 7 0.14 -9.70 29.79
CA LEU A 7 -0.74 -8.53 29.81
C LEU A 7 -0.28 -7.46 30.80
N LYS A 8 0.33 -7.83 31.94
CA LYS A 8 0.98 -6.86 32.85
C LYS A 8 2.21 -6.23 32.22
N LYS A 9 3.04 -7.00 31.49
CA LYS A 9 4.18 -6.45 30.73
C LYS A 9 3.73 -5.54 29.59
N CYS A 10 2.69 -5.89 28.84
CA CYS A 10 2.13 -5.05 27.78
C CYS A 10 1.40 -3.81 28.29
N SER A 11 0.70 -3.86 29.42
CA SER A 11 0.06 -2.68 30.01
C SER A 11 1.07 -1.73 30.68
N LEU A 12 2.18 -2.25 31.22
CA LEU A 12 3.34 -1.42 31.59
C LEU A 12 4.10 -0.87 30.37
N VAL A 13 4.07 -1.54 29.22
CA VAL A 13 4.61 -1.01 27.96
C VAL A 13 3.69 0.08 27.39
N CYS A 14 2.36 -0.07 27.43
CA CYS A 14 1.42 0.95 26.97
C CYS A 14 1.35 2.19 27.89
N LEU A 15 1.65 2.05 29.18
CA LEU A 15 1.82 3.19 30.11
C LEU A 15 3.28 3.69 30.19
N GLY A 16 4.25 2.89 29.73
CA GLY A 16 5.67 3.26 29.61
C GLY A 16 6.02 3.97 28.31
N PHE A 17 5.12 3.97 27.31
CA PHE A 17 5.28 4.73 26.07
C PHE A 17 5.13 6.25 26.24
N THR A 18 4.79 6.74 27.44
CA THR A 18 4.82 8.17 27.77
C THR A 18 6.12 8.61 28.48
N ALA A 19 7.09 7.71 28.71
CA ALA A 19 8.30 8.04 29.46
C ALA A 19 9.60 7.32 29.03
N ILE A 20 9.70 6.86 27.77
CA ILE A 20 11.00 6.51 27.17
C ILE A 20 11.41 7.67 26.26
N PRO A 21 12.42 8.49 26.63
CA PRO A 21 12.97 9.44 25.69
C PRO A 21 13.50 8.64 24.49
N PRO A 22 13.17 9.01 23.25
CA PRO A 22 13.76 8.35 22.11
C PRO A 22 15.27 8.58 22.22
N ILE A 23 16.02 7.49 22.39
CA ILE A 23 17.44 7.45 22.06
C ILE A 23 17.49 7.37 20.52
N LEU A 24 17.00 8.44 19.89
CA LEU A 24 17.29 8.80 18.53
C LEU A 24 18.54 9.66 18.64
N SER A 25 19.65 9.13 18.14
CA SER A 25 20.78 9.95 17.75
C SER A 25 20.28 11.04 16.80
N GLY A 26 20.20 12.26 17.34
CA GLY A 26 19.82 13.54 16.75
C GLY A 26 19.55 13.61 15.25
N CYS A 27 18.29 13.50 14.85
CA CYS A 27 17.77 14.38 13.80
C CYS A 27 17.48 15.72 14.48
N ILE A 28 18.40 16.68 14.36
CA ILE A 28 18.18 18.06 14.79
C ILE A 28 16.99 18.59 13.98
N SER A 29 15.87 18.84 14.64
CA SER A 29 14.74 19.54 14.04
C SER A 29 15.21 20.96 13.71
N ASN A 30 15.23 21.31 12.42
CA ASN A 30 15.55 22.67 11.97
C ASN A 30 14.46 23.62 12.46
N LYS A 31 14.74 24.49 13.43
CA LYS A 31 13.80 25.51 13.89
C LYS A 31 13.63 26.57 12.78
N MET A 32 12.46 26.60 12.18
CA MET A 32 12.06 27.62 11.20
C MET A 32 11.13 28.62 11.87
N ILE A 33 11.39 29.90 11.66
CA ILE A 33 10.59 31.01 12.18
C ILE A 33 10.18 31.94 11.05
N SER A 34 9.02 32.60 11.22
CA SER A 34 8.59 33.66 10.31
C SER A 34 9.21 34.98 10.76
N GLY A 35 10.10 35.56 9.97
CA GLY A 35 10.73 36.84 10.28
C GLY A 35 10.00 37.97 9.58
N ALA A 36 9.41 38.91 10.32
CA ALA A 36 8.82 40.11 9.73
C ALA A 36 9.94 41.06 9.26
N ILE A 37 9.84 41.57 8.03
CA ILE A 37 10.69 42.67 7.55
C ILE A 37 10.08 43.97 8.07
N LYS A 38 10.88 44.74 8.81
CA LYS A 38 10.53 46.08 9.26
C LYS A 38 11.60 47.04 8.73
N ASP A 39 11.18 47.95 7.87
CA ASP A 39 12.06 48.81 7.07
C ASP A 39 13.06 47.96 6.26
N ASP A 40 14.36 48.07 6.53
CA ASP A 40 15.43 47.29 5.88
C ASP A 40 15.97 46.13 6.76
N TYR A 41 15.33 45.86 7.91
CA TYR A 41 15.79 44.87 8.88
C TYR A 41 14.82 43.70 9.03
N ILE A 42 15.36 42.55 9.39
CA ILE A 42 14.61 41.42 9.91
C ILE A 42 14.93 41.31 11.39
N ILE A 43 13.91 41.45 12.23
CA ILE A 43 14.07 41.41 13.68
C ILE A 43 13.95 39.96 14.14
N LEU A 44 14.98 39.47 14.83
CA LEU A 44 15.06 38.13 15.37
C LEU A 44 15.21 38.18 16.90
N PRO A 45 14.15 37.86 17.66
CA PRO A 45 14.24 37.72 19.11
C PRO A 45 15.28 36.67 19.54
N LEU A 46 16.12 36.98 20.53
CA LEU A 46 17.13 36.02 21.03
C LEU A 46 16.49 34.76 21.65
N GLU A 47 15.23 34.84 22.08
CA GLU A 47 14.44 33.70 22.53
C GLU A 47 14.19 32.66 21.44
N ASP A 48 14.29 33.04 20.16
CA ASP A 48 14.17 32.09 19.06
C ASP A 48 15.36 31.12 19.00
N PHE A 49 16.49 31.43 19.64
CA PHE A 49 17.58 30.48 19.83
C PHE A 49 17.38 29.57 21.05
N MET A 50 16.30 29.69 21.83
CA MET A 50 16.04 28.76 22.95
C MET A 50 15.35 27.48 22.45
N ASP A 51 15.83 26.34 22.94
CA ASP A 51 15.23 25.02 22.71
C ASP A 51 13.95 24.89 23.56
N THR A 52 12.83 24.57 22.91
CA THR A 52 11.50 24.47 23.57
C THR A 52 11.39 23.31 24.55
N LYS A 53 12.29 22.33 24.46
CA LYS A 53 12.34 21.13 25.31
C LYS A 53 13.42 21.24 26.39
N TYR A 54 14.46 22.05 26.18
CA TYR A 54 15.56 22.29 27.11
C TYR A 54 15.89 23.79 27.20
N PRO A 55 15.21 24.56 28.08
CA PRO A 55 15.34 26.01 28.16
C PRO A 55 16.79 26.52 28.40
N ASP A 56 17.63 25.68 29.03
CA ASP A 56 19.03 25.99 29.30
C ASP A 56 19.97 25.76 28.09
N LYS A 57 19.46 25.20 26.99
CA LYS A 57 20.23 24.89 25.78
C LYS A 57 19.86 25.85 24.64
N LYS A 58 20.85 26.64 24.21
CA LYS A 58 20.74 27.51 23.03
C LYS A 58 21.02 26.72 21.76
N LEU A 59 20.18 26.88 20.74
CA LEU A 59 20.34 26.35 19.40
C LEU A 59 21.55 26.99 18.71
N SER A 60 22.25 26.21 17.89
CA SER A 60 23.40 26.66 17.11
C SER A 60 23.00 27.46 15.87
N TYR A 61 21.74 27.39 15.44
CA TYR A 61 21.21 28.17 14.34
C TYR A 61 19.68 28.26 14.37
N VAL A 62 19.15 29.22 13.61
CA VAL A 62 17.72 29.40 13.31
C VAL A 62 17.57 29.70 11.82
N ILE A 63 16.47 29.24 11.20
CA ILE A 63 16.15 29.55 9.80
C ILE A 63 14.99 30.53 9.75
N ILE A 64 15.21 31.69 9.15
CA ILE A 64 14.20 32.71 8.94
C ILE A 64 13.55 32.53 7.57
N GLN A 65 12.23 32.39 7.55
CA GLN A 65 11.40 32.45 6.35
C GLN A 65 10.62 33.76 6.31
N ASN A 66 10.48 34.33 5.11
CA ASN A 66 9.63 35.49 4.86
C ASN A 66 9.08 35.38 3.42
N GLU A 67 7.79 35.64 3.23
CA GLU A 67 7.11 35.51 1.93
C GLU A 67 7.66 36.43 0.83
N SER A 68 8.28 37.55 1.21
CA SER A 68 8.92 38.50 0.27
C SER A 68 10.33 38.07 -0.16
N LEU A 69 10.92 37.05 0.48
CA LEU A 69 12.25 36.55 0.19
C LEU A 69 12.18 35.26 -0.63
N LYS A 70 12.91 35.22 -1.75
CA LYS A 70 12.96 34.03 -2.62
C LYS A 70 13.63 32.81 -1.96
N TYR A 71 14.55 33.04 -1.03
CA TYR A 71 15.23 32.00 -0.25
C TYR A 71 15.22 32.41 1.23
N PRO A 72 15.23 31.44 2.16
CA PRO A 72 15.38 31.75 3.57
C PRO A 72 16.78 32.26 3.93
N ILE A 73 16.91 32.80 5.14
CA ILE A 73 18.19 33.18 5.75
C ILE A 73 18.46 32.23 6.92
N CYS A 74 19.63 31.61 6.96
CA CYS A 74 20.07 30.84 8.12
C CYS A 74 20.96 31.72 8.99
N VAL A 75 20.61 31.89 10.26
CA VAL A 75 21.42 32.62 11.24
C VAL A 75 22.10 31.61 12.15
N PHE A 76 23.41 31.44 12.00
CA PHE A 76 24.25 30.65 12.88
C PHE A 76 24.67 31.46 14.11
N ARG A 77 24.69 30.81 15.27
CA ARG A 77 25.13 31.39 16.54
C ARG A 77 26.46 30.75 16.95
N PHE A 78 27.50 31.57 17.11
CA PHE A 78 28.82 31.14 17.58
C PHE A 78 29.02 31.44 19.07
N SER A 79 28.51 32.57 19.55
CA SER A 79 28.60 32.97 20.95
C SER A 79 27.36 33.78 21.39
N GLU A 80 27.39 34.42 22.56
CA GLU A 80 26.29 35.32 22.97
C GLU A 80 26.24 36.60 22.14
N THR A 81 27.36 36.99 21.53
CA THR A 81 27.52 38.25 20.80
C THR A 81 27.92 38.04 19.33
N GLU A 82 28.11 36.80 18.89
CA GLU A 82 28.61 36.49 17.55
C GLU A 82 27.63 35.58 16.80
N TYR A 83 27.12 36.10 15.68
CA TYR A 83 26.17 35.45 14.80
C TYR A 83 26.53 35.72 13.34
N GLU A 84 26.18 34.80 12.46
CA GLU A 84 26.38 34.93 11.00
C GLU A 84 25.07 34.62 10.29
N ALA A 85 24.61 35.54 9.44
CA ALA A 85 23.38 35.39 8.68
C ALA A 85 23.69 35.12 7.20
N LEU A 86 23.30 33.93 6.71
CA LEU A 86 23.63 33.43 5.38
C LEU A 86 22.37 33.29 4.50
N TRP A 87 22.43 33.85 3.30
CA TRP A 87 21.41 33.65 2.26
C TRP A 87 21.41 32.20 1.78
N MET A 88 20.30 31.48 1.95
CA MET A 88 20.23 30.04 1.65
C MET A 88 20.04 29.74 0.15
N GLN A 89 20.72 30.47 -0.72
CA GLN A 89 20.77 30.24 -2.16
C GLN A 89 22.15 29.68 -2.54
N CYS A 90 22.17 28.49 -3.13
CA CYS A 90 23.40 27.90 -3.66
C CYS A 90 23.98 28.79 -4.77
N THR A 91 25.27 29.12 -4.65
CA THR A 91 26.00 29.94 -5.62
C THR A 91 26.28 29.25 -6.96
N HIS A 92 26.04 27.94 -7.07
CA HIS A 92 26.18 27.21 -8.35
C HIS A 92 25.00 27.49 -9.31
N GLN A 93 23.78 27.06 -8.95
CA GLN A 93 22.59 27.18 -9.82
C GLN A 93 21.36 27.74 -9.09
N GLY A 94 21.55 28.37 -7.93
CA GLY A 94 20.45 29.04 -7.22
C GLY A 94 19.43 28.09 -6.57
N SER A 95 19.78 26.83 -6.30
CA SER A 95 18.92 25.96 -5.51
C SER A 95 18.91 26.37 -4.04
N GLN A 96 17.78 26.20 -3.35
CA GLN A 96 17.70 26.44 -1.90
C GLN A 96 18.56 25.44 -1.13
N LEU A 97 19.35 25.92 -0.17
CA LEU A 97 20.19 25.09 0.68
C LEU A 97 19.39 24.46 1.84
N GLN A 98 19.93 23.40 2.42
CA GLN A 98 19.42 22.75 3.64
C GLN A 98 20.51 22.80 4.73
N VAL A 99 20.10 22.99 5.98
CA VAL A 99 21.03 23.01 7.13
C VAL A 99 21.21 21.58 7.66
N PHE A 100 22.47 21.18 7.85
CA PHE A 100 22.87 19.93 8.47
C PHE A 100 23.87 20.23 9.58
N GLY A 101 23.38 20.49 10.80
CA GLY A 101 24.24 20.83 11.93
C GLY A 101 24.93 22.18 11.72
N ASP A 102 26.23 22.15 11.44
CA ASP A 102 27.10 23.31 11.26
C ASP A 102 27.46 23.60 9.78
N LYS A 103 26.77 22.95 8.83
CA LYS A 103 26.97 23.17 7.40
C LYS A 103 25.66 23.34 6.62
N LEU A 104 25.77 23.93 5.44
CA LEU A 104 24.69 24.11 4.47
C LEU A 104 24.97 23.26 3.23
N GLN A 105 24.00 22.47 2.78
CA GLN A 105 24.15 21.59 1.61
C GLN A 105 23.10 21.87 0.55
N CYS A 106 23.52 21.85 -0.71
CA CYS A 106 22.65 21.94 -1.87
C CYS A 106 22.08 20.57 -2.23
N PRO A 107 20.76 20.34 -2.11
CA PRO A 107 20.16 19.03 -2.39
C PRO A 107 20.14 18.70 -3.89
N ALA A 108 20.38 19.67 -4.78
CA ALA A 108 20.33 19.45 -6.22
C ALA A 108 21.61 18.82 -6.79
N HIS A 109 22.78 19.33 -6.38
CA HIS A 109 24.06 18.96 -6.98
C HIS A 109 25.18 18.72 -5.95
N GLY A 110 24.86 18.75 -4.64
CA GLY A 110 25.79 18.34 -3.59
C GLY A 110 26.81 19.39 -3.12
N SER A 111 26.75 20.65 -3.59
CA SER A 111 27.62 21.72 -3.06
C SER A 111 27.44 21.87 -1.55
N GLU A 112 28.55 21.97 -0.81
CA GLU A 112 28.54 22.16 0.64
C GLU A 112 29.21 23.47 1.02
N PHE A 113 28.67 24.13 2.04
CA PHE A 113 29.17 25.39 2.59
C PHE A 113 29.27 25.30 4.12
N SER A 114 30.28 25.92 4.72
CA SER A 114 30.40 26.03 6.18
C SER A 114 29.33 26.95 6.78
N ASN A 115 29.16 26.92 8.11
CA ASN A 115 28.40 27.92 8.88
C ASN A 115 28.91 29.37 8.76
N GLN A 116 30.04 29.59 8.08
CA GLN A 116 30.54 30.92 7.71
C GLN A 116 30.32 31.25 6.22
N GLY A 117 29.64 30.38 5.48
CA GLY A 117 29.33 30.55 4.06
C GLY A 117 30.48 30.22 3.10
N LEU A 118 31.58 29.63 3.57
CA LEU A 118 32.71 29.22 2.74
C LEU A 118 32.42 27.90 2.02
N VAL A 119 32.78 27.79 0.74
CA VAL A 119 32.62 26.54 -0.02
C VAL A 119 33.51 25.46 0.57
N GLN A 120 32.93 24.31 0.90
CA GLN A 120 33.64 23.11 1.35
C GLN A 120 33.66 22.02 0.27
N ASN A 121 32.60 21.93 -0.54
CA ASN A 121 32.50 20.98 -1.64
C ASN A 121 31.81 21.61 -2.87
N GLY A 122 32.36 21.34 -4.06
CA GLY A 122 31.80 21.80 -5.34
C GLY A 122 30.49 21.08 -5.71
N PRO A 123 29.81 21.48 -6.79
CA PRO A 123 30.26 22.31 -7.92
C PRO A 123 30.18 23.83 -7.72
N ALA A 124 29.79 24.33 -6.55
CA ALA A 124 29.88 25.77 -6.26
C ALA A 124 31.34 26.20 -6.09
N ASP A 125 31.67 27.43 -6.51
CA ASP A 125 33.02 28.01 -6.43
C ASP A 125 33.03 29.39 -5.73
N GLN A 126 31.86 29.92 -5.35
CA GLN A 126 31.70 31.19 -4.66
C GLN A 126 31.08 31.02 -3.27
N THR A 127 31.50 31.85 -2.32
CA THR A 127 30.96 31.89 -0.95
C THR A 127 29.53 32.41 -0.92
N LEU A 128 28.75 32.00 0.09
CA LEU A 128 27.36 32.49 0.26
C LEU A 128 27.32 33.98 0.56
N ARG A 129 26.22 34.62 0.14
CA ARG A 129 25.91 36.01 0.51
C ARG A 129 25.63 36.08 2.02
N LYS A 130 26.30 37.01 2.69
CA LYS A 130 26.15 37.32 4.11
C LYS A 130 25.26 38.56 4.32
N PHE A 131 24.57 38.62 5.45
CA PHE A 131 23.88 39.81 5.92
C PHE A 131 24.54 40.33 7.20
N PRO A 132 24.72 41.65 7.36
CA PRO A 132 25.24 42.21 8.60
C PRO A 132 24.26 41.91 9.75
N VAL A 133 24.79 41.49 10.90
CA VAL A 133 24.01 41.22 12.11
C VAL A 133 24.38 42.24 13.17
N TYR A 134 23.37 42.87 13.77
CA TYR A 134 23.49 43.81 14.88
C TYR A 134 22.71 43.27 16.07
N ILE A 135 23.30 43.34 17.26
CA ILE A 135 22.65 42.94 18.52
C ILE A 135 22.30 44.20 19.29
N GLU A 136 21.01 44.45 19.49
CA GLU A 136 20.52 45.49 20.40
C GLU A 136 20.14 44.82 21.72
N SER A 137 20.78 45.25 22.82
CA SER A 137 20.42 44.81 24.17
C SER A 137 19.34 45.74 24.74
N ASP A 138 18.12 45.24 24.89
CA ASP A 138 17.06 46.02 25.53
C ASP A 138 17.33 46.22 27.03
N PHE A 139 17.37 47.49 27.42
CA PHE A 139 17.45 47.98 28.78
C PHE A 139 16.07 47.82 29.45
N PHE A 140 16.00 47.00 30.50
CA PHE A 140 14.80 46.73 31.29
C PHE A 140 14.12 48.01 31.81
N GLU A 141 12.88 48.27 31.40
CA GLU A 141 11.93 49.03 32.23
C GLU A 141 10.81 48.11 32.74
N ASN A 142 10.99 47.70 34.00
CA ASN A 142 9.97 47.07 34.84
C ASN A 142 8.80 48.02 35.08
N PHE A 143 7.58 47.69 34.62
CA PHE A 143 6.37 48.32 35.13
C PHE A 143 5.24 47.29 35.41
N PHE A 144 4.83 47.29 36.69
CA PHE A 144 3.62 46.75 37.35
C PHE A 144 3.46 45.28 37.80
N LYS A 145 3.84 45.10 39.08
CA LYS A 145 3.07 44.53 40.22
C LYS A 145 1.62 44.04 39.98
N LYS A 146 1.39 42.81 40.49
CA LYS A 146 0.25 42.30 41.29
C LYS A 146 -1.17 42.65 40.82
N THR A 147 -1.98 41.61 40.53
CA THR A 147 -3.19 41.26 41.32
C THR A 147 -3.92 40.03 40.77
N GLY A 148 -4.41 39.18 41.70
CA GLY A 148 -5.76 38.62 41.60
C GLY A 148 -5.93 37.27 40.92
N MET A 149 -5.80 36.19 41.71
CA MET A 149 -6.53 34.93 41.51
C MET A 149 -8.02 35.21 41.28
N LYS A 150 -8.48 35.18 40.02
CA LYS A 150 -9.91 35.01 39.63
C LYS A 150 -10.16 34.75 38.13
N LYS A 151 -9.11 34.54 37.31
CA LYS A 151 -9.25 34.36 35.85
C LYS A 151 -9.32 32.91 35.34
N ILE A 152 -9.14 31.90 36.20
CA ILE A 152 -9.07 30.49 35.74
C ILE A 152 -10.43 29.96 35.26
N ILE A 153 -11.56 30.52 35.73
CA ILE A 153 -12.90 30.05 35.33
C ILE A 153 -13.37 30.67 34.00
N TYR A 154 -12.88 31.87 33.64
CA TYR A 154 -13.19 32.47 32.34
C TYR A 154 -12.33 31.92 31.19
N LEU A 155 -11.14 31.39 31.48
CA LEU A 155 -10.28 30.78 30.46
C LEU A 155 -10.83 29.43 29.95
N ILE A 156 -11.54 28.68 30.81
CA ILE A 156 -12.14 27.38 30.45
C ILE A 156 -13.39 27.56 29.58
N ILE A 157 -14.15 28.65 29.74
CA ILE A 157 -15.34 28.92 28.92
C ILE A 157 -14.97 29.46 27.53
N ILE A 158 -13.85 30.18 27.39
CA ILE A 158 -13.35 30.66 26.09
C ILE A 158 -12.74 29.52 25.24
N LEU A 159 -12.27 28.44 25.87
CA LEU A 159 -11.76 27.26 25.17
C LEU A 159 -12.86 26.36 24.57
N ILE A 160 -14.14 26.56 24.93
CA ILE A 160 -15.27 25.76 24.42
C ILE A 160 -15.87 26.35 23.12
N PHE A 161 -15.51 27.58 22.74
CA PHE A 161 -16.01 28.26 21.55
C PHE A 161 -14.97 28.51 20.45
N GLN A 162 -13.79 27.87 20.52
CA GLN A 162 -12.91 27.84 19.35
C GLN A 162 -13.41 26.76 18.40
N GLU A 163 -14.20 27.17 17.40
CA GLU A 163 -14.21 26.44 16.13
C GLU A 163 -12.80 26.54 15.55
N ALA A 164 -11.95 25.58 15.91
CA ALA A 164 -10.70 25.36 15.24
C ALA A 164 -11.06 24.89 13.82
N THR A 165 -11.10 25.84 12.89
CA THR A 165 -10.90 25.52 11.47
C THR A 165 -9.46 25.05 11.33
N ALA A 166 -9.23 23.77 11.63
CA ALA A 166 -8.03 23.08 11.23
C ALA A 166 -8.04 23.02 9.70
N GLN A 167 -7.53 24.07 9.07
CA GLN A 167 -7.22 24.03 7.64
C GLN A 167 -5.98 23.16 7.52
N ILE A 168 -6.17 21.92 7.08
CA ILE A 168 -5.07 21.07 6.63
C ILE A 168 -4.42 21.84 5.48
N ASP A 169 -3.19 22.29 5.67
CA ASP A 169 -2.38 22.82 4.59
C ASP A 169 -2.09 21.68 3.61
N SER A 170 -2.97 21.55 2.61
CA SER A 170 -2.89 20.55 1.56
C SER A 170 -1.65 20.73 0.65
N GLU A 171 -0.86 21.80 0.82
CA GLU A 171 0.37 22.01 0.05
C GLU A 171 1.49 21.03 0.44
N LEU A 172 1.47 20.49 1.66
CA LEU A 172 2.48 19.53 2.13
C LEU A 172 2.34 18.15 1.46
N LEU A 173 1.11 17.73 1.18
CA LEU A 173 0.78 16.42 0.60
C LEU A 173 0.18 16.61 -0.79
N LYS A 174 1.03 16.58 -1.82
CA LYS A 174 0.59 16.69 -3.21
C LYS A 174 0.36 15.31 -3.79
N ARG A 175 -0.84 15.09 -4.35
CA ARG A 175 -1.12 13.90 -5.14
C ARG A 175 -0.18 13.83 -6.32
N ILE A 176 0.49 12.70 -6.49
CA ILE A 176 1.28 12.45 -7.68
C ILE A 176 0.31 12.09 -8.80
N PRO A 177 0.26 12.86 -9.91
CA PRO A 177 -0.60 12.53 -11.03
C PRO A 177 -0.16 11.19 -11.63
N VAL A 178 -1.05 10.20 -11.57
CA VAL A 178 -0.86 8.91 -12.24
C VAL A 178 -1.29 9.07 -13.70
N ASP A 179 -0.40 8.77 -14.66
CA ASP A 179 -0.80 8.68 -16.07
C ASP A 179 -1.82 7.54 -16.22
N SER A 180 -3.07 7.93 -16.41
CA SER A 180 -4.23 7.02 -16.46
C SER A 180 -4.51 6.51 -17.87
N SER A 181 -3.79 6.97 -18.89
CA SER A 181 -4.20 6.75 -20.27
C SER A 181 -3.75 5.40 -20.86
N ARG A 182 -2.69 4.76 -20.33
CA ARG A 182 -2.15 3.49 -20.86
C ARG A 182 -1.51 2.63 -19.76
N SER A 183 -2.07 1.47 -19.43
CA SER A 183 -1.46 0.47 -18.54
C SER A 183 -1.81 -0.95 -18.90
N LEU A 184 -1.08 -1.89 -18.33
CA LEU A 184 -1.46 -3.29 -18.23
C LEU A 184 -1.86 -3.64 -16.80
N ASN A 185 -2.48 -4.80 -16.59
CA ASN A 185 -2.82 -5.31 -15.27
C ASN A 185 -1.58 -5.46 -14.37
N MET A 186 -0.41 -5.79 -14.94
CA MET A 186 0.89 -5.81 -14.21
C MET A 186 1.33 -4.47 -13.62
N ASP A 187 0.77 -3.34 -14.09
CA ASP A 187 1.06 -2.02 -13.51
C ASP A 187 0.22 -1.75 -12.25
N ALA A 188 -0.70 -2.64 -11.86
CA ALA A 188 -1.71 -2.39 -10.83
C ALA A 188 -1.13 -1.99 -9.47
N VAL A 189 -0.04 -2.63 -9.03
CA VAL A 189 0.67 -2.35 -7.77
C VAL A 189 1.29 -0.94 -7.78
N TYR A 190 1.81 -0.50 -8.93
CA TYR A 190 2.52 0.78 -9.06
C TYR A 190 1.61 1.96 -9.44
N LYS A 191 0.36 1.69 -9.81
CA LYS A 191 -0.66 2.71 -10.13
C LYS A 191 -1.51 3.13 -8.94
N ARG A 192 -1.14 2.69 -7.74
CA ARG A 192 -1.84 3.08 -6.52
C ARG A 192 -1.73 4.58 -6.27
N PRO A 193 -2.77 5.22 -5.71
CA PRO A 193 -2.68 6.62 -5.35
C PRO A 193 -1.64 6.85 -4.26
N PHE A 194 -0.71 7.77 -4.51
CA PHE A 194 0.30 8.19 -3.54
C PHE A 194 0.22 9.71 -3.31
N LEU A 195 0.45 10.10 -2.07
CA LEU A 195 0.72 11.46 -1.64
C LEU A 195 2.23 11.64 -1.51
N GLY A 196 2.80 12.55 -2.30
CA GLY A 196 4.19 12.97 -2.18
C GLY A 196 4.33 14.05 -1.11
N LEU A 197 5.40 13.98 -0.33
CA LEU A 197 5.70 14.94 0.74
C LEU A 197 6.72 15.97 0.23
N GLY A 198 6.24 17.05 -0.39
CA GLY A 198 7.08 18.09 -0.99
C GLY A 198 8.05 17.56 -2.06
N LYS A 199 9.37 17.76 -1.86
CA LYS A 199 10.45 17.25 -2.75
C LYS A 199 11.10 15.96 -2.24
N VAL A 200 10.59 15.36 -1.17
CA VAL A 200 11.13 14.10 -0.64
C VAL A 200 10.81 12.99 -1.63
N PRO A 201 11.76 12.12 -2.01
CA PRO A 201 11.53 11.05 -2.98
C PRO A 201 10.68 9.90 -2.41
N VAL A 202 9.99 10.13 -1.28
CA VAL A 202 9.13 9.17 -0.58
C VAL A 202 7.69 9.60 -0.77
N SER A 203 6.84 8.64 -1.10
CA SER A 203 5.40 8.86 -1.20
C SER A 203 4.66 7.81 -0.40
N ILE A 204 3.58 8.23 0.24
CA ILE A 204 2.77 7.38 1.13
C ILE A 204 1.35 7.37 0.59
N GLY A 205 0.68 6.23 0.67
CA GLY A 205 -0.73 6.11 0.36
C GLY A 205 -1.33 4.94 1.11
N GLY A 206 -2.60 4.66 0.88
CA GLY A 206 -3.21 3.47 1.42
C GLY A 206 -4.65 3.31 0.97
N TYR A 207 -5.30 2.27 1.48
CA TYR A 207 -6.75 2.15 1.41
C TYR A 207 -7.31 1.52 2.68
N ALA A 208 -8.58 1.81 2.92
CA ALA A 208 -9.36 1.18 3.97
C ALA A 208 -10.62 0.56 3.37
N GLU A 209 -11.02 -0.58 3.94
CA GLU A 209 -12.24 -1.28 3.57
C GLU A 209 -13.00 -1.72 4.81
N ALA A 210 -14.27 -1.33 4.89
CA ALA A 210 -15.21 -1.79 5.90
C ALA A 210 -16.48 -2.31 5.23
N ASN A 211 -17.09 -3.33 5.83
CA ASN A 211 -18.35 -3.85 5.35
C ASN A 211 -19.30 -4.27 6.49
N TRP A 212 -20.56 -4.33 6.13
CA TRP A 212 -21.61 -5.05 6.82
C TRP A 212 -22.06 -6.22 5.96
N GLN A 213 -22.39 -7.35 6.57
CA GLN A 213 -23.05 -8.44 5.87
C GLN A 213 -24.07 -9.17 6.75
N HIS A 214 -25.08 -9.72 6.10
CA HIS A 214 -26.04 -10.66 6.67
C HIS A 214 -26.28 -11.77 5.65
N ILE A 215 -25.60 -12.90 5.87
CA ILE A 215 -25.57 -14.04 4.97
C ILE A 215 -26.14 -15.24 5.70
N SER A 216 -26.88 -16.07 4.96
CA SER A 216 -27.45 -17.30 5.44
C SER A 216 -27.14 -18.44 4.48
N THR A 217 -26.81 -19.61 5.03
CA THR A 217 -26.72 -20.87 4.29
C THR A 217 -27.82 -21.80 4.79
N ASP A 218 -28.68 -22.26 3.88
CA ASP A 218 -29.84 -23.11 4.15
C ASP A 218 -30.75 -22.58 5.29
N GLY A 219 -30.89 -21.26 5.36
CA GLY A 219 -31.74 -20.58 6.36
C GLY A 219 -31.07 -20.36 7.72
N ILE A 220 -29.84 -20.83 7.91
CA ILE A 220 -29.04 -20.60 9.11
C ILE A 220 -28.14 -19.38 8.88
N SER A 221 -28.11 -18.43 9.80
CA SER A 221 -27.30 -17.20 9.70
C SER A 221 -26.60 -16.92 11.02
N ASP A 222 -25.38 -16.39 10.93
CA ASP A 222 -24.64 -15.83 12.07
C ASP A 222 -25.16 -14.45 12.51
N GLY A 223 -26.22 -13.94 11.86
CA GLY A 223 -26.78 -12.62 12.15
C GLY A 223 -26.05 -11.51 11.41
N HIS A 224 -26.03 -10.32 11.98
CA HIS A 224 -25.38 -9.15 11.38
C HIS A 224 -23.90 -9.11 11.75
N GLN A 225 -23.05 -8.93 10.74
CA GLN A 225 -21.61 -8.85 10.91
C GLN A 225 -21.11 -7.50 10.39
N PHE A 226 -20.40 -6.74 11.23
CA PHE A 226 -19.73 -5.50 10.85
C PHE A 226 -18.24 -5.69 11.00
N GLN A 227 -17.47 -5.40 9.95
CA GLN A 227 -16.05 -5.72 9.89
C GLN A 227 -15.27 -4.57 9.25
N LEU A 228 -14.19 -4.14 9.91
CA LEU A 228 -13.09 -3.48 9.22
C LEU A 228 -12.26 -4.60 8.59
N ARG A 229 -12.47 -4.83 7.29
CA ARG A 229 -11.85 -5.94 6.58
C ARG A 229 -10.35 -5.76 6.51
N ARG A 230 -9.94 -4.57 6.05
CA ARG A 230 -8.55 -4.28 5.69
C ARG A 230 -8.23 -2.80 5.89
N MET A 231 -7.02 -2.55 6.37
CA MET A 231 -6.36 -1.26 6.20
C MET A 231 -4.96 -1.51 5.67
N THR A 232 -4.65 -0.93 4.52
CA THR A 232 -3.39 -1.16 3.84
C THR A 232 -2.63 0.14 3.66
N LEU A 233 -1.33 0.10 3.92
CA LEU A 233 -0.42 1.23 3.78
C LEU A 233 0.62 0.93 2.71
N PHE A 234 0.81 1.91 1.82
CA PHE A 234 1.77 1.89 0.74
C PHE A 234 2.89 2.87 1.04
N VAL A 235 4.13 2.45 0.84
CA VAL A 235 5.29 3.34 0.85
C VAL A 235 6.05 3.12 -0.44
N SER A 236 6.29 4.18 -1.19
CA SER A 236 7.17 4.14 -2.35
C SER A 236 8.33 5.11 -2.17
N SER A 237 9.51 4.74 -2.67
CA SER A 237 10.70 5.57 -2.64
C SER A 237 11.47 5.47 -3.96
N THR A 238 11.82 6.62 -4.54
CA THR A 238 12.73 6.69 -5.68
C THR A 238 14.16 6.83 -5.16
N ILE A 239 14.89 5.71 -5.08
CA ILE A 239 16.26 5.67 -4.53
C ILE A 239 17.25 6.31 -5.52
N SER A 240 17.06 6.06 -6.81
CA SER A 240 17.78 6.74 -7.90
C SER A 240 16.93 6.78 -9.16
N SER A 241 17.43 7.37 -10.25
CA SER A 241 16.69 7.45 -11.53
C SER A 241 16.28 6.10 -12.11
N LYS A 242 16.95 5.01 -11.71
CA LYS A 242 16.71 3.64 -12.17
C LYS A 242 16.45 2.64 -11.06
N ILE A 243 16.36 3.08 -9.80
CA ILE A 243 16.14 2.19 -8.65
C ILE A 243 14.97 2.71 -7.84
N LYS A 244 13.93 1.88 -7.71
CA LYS A 244 12.70 2.20 -6.98
C LYS A 244 12.43 1.13 -5.94
N PHE A 245 11.84 1.54 -4.83
CA PHE A 245 11.34 0.65 -3.80
C PHE A 245 9.85 0.90 -3.60
N LEU A 246 9.08 -0.17 -3.43
CA LEU A 246 7.67 -0.11 -3.07
C LEU A 246 7.38 -1.18 -2.02
N SER A 247 6.66 -0.81 -0.96
CA SER A 247 6.10 -1.73 0.01
C SER A 247 4.60 -1.52 0.25
N GLU A 248 3.94 -2.60 0.63
CA GLU A 248 2.55 -2.71 1.01
C GLU A 248 2.43 -3.53 2.29
N ILE A 249 1.91 -2.90 3.34
CA ILE A 249 1.63 -3.54 4.62
C ILE A 249 0.13 -3.54 4.81
N GLU A 250 -0.45 -4.72 5.00
CA GLU A 250 -1.87 -4.93 5.21
C GLU A 250 -2.15 -5.30 6.66
N LEU A 251 -3.18 -4.66 7.22
CA LEU A 251 -3.73 -4.96 8.53
C LEU A 251 -5.13 -5.56 8.32
N GLU A 252 -5.29 -6.85 8.62
CA GLU A 252 -6.54 -7.58 8.44
C GLU A 252 -7.22 -7.87 9.80
N GLU A 253 -8.50 -8.26 9.74
CA GLU A 253 -9.32 -8.68 10.89
C GLU A 253 -9.35 -7.69 12.08
N GLY A 254 -9.39 -6.39 11.78
CA GLY A 254 -9.37 -5.36 12.82
C GLY A 254 -8.01 -5.24 13.54
N GLY A 255 -6.92 -5.62 12.88
CA GLY A 255 -5.54 -5.49 13.37
C GLY A 255 -4.98 -6.72 14.08
N LYS A 256 -5.64 -7.88 13.95
CA LYS A 256 -5.12 -9.15 14.50
C LYS A 256 -3.99 -9.73 13.67
N GLU A 257 -3.99 -9.45 12.38
CA GLU A 257 -3.01 -9.94 11.42
C GLU A 257 -2.31 -8.78 10.73
N ILE A 258 -0.98 -8.87 10.63
CA ILE A 258 -0.13 -7.92 9.92
C ILE A 258 0.58 -8.70 8.83
N ASN A 259 0.30 -8.36 7.58
CA ASN A 259 0.83 -9.05 6.41
C ASN A 259 1.66 -8.08 5.55
N ILE A 260 2.80 -8.55 5.06
CA ILE A 260 3.53 -7.85 3.99
C ILE A 260 3.05 -8.45 2.67
N GLU A 261 2.24 -7.70 1.93
CA GLU A 261 1.71 -8.15 0.63
C GLU A 261 2.70 -7.89 -0.50
N PHE A 262 3.50 -6.83 -0.41
CA PHE A 262 4.51 -6.50 -1.41
C PHE A 262 5.66 -5.73 -0.73
N ALA A 263 6.90 -6.03 -1.07
CA ALA A 263 8.07 -5.27 -0.65
C ALA A 263 9.22 -5.57 -1.59
N ALA A 264 9.34 -4.80 -2.68
CA ALA A 264 10.30 -5.09 -3.74
C ALA A 264 11.11 -3.87 -4.16
N ILE A 265 12.31 -4.17 -4.66
CA ILE A 265 13.22 -3.22 -5.30
C ILE A 265 13.18 -3.50 -6.81
N ASP A 266 12.93 -2.46 -7.59
CA ASP A 266 12.97 -2.47 -9.05
C ASP A 266 14.24 -1.79 -9.53
N VAL A 267 14.97 -2.45 -10.42
CA VAL A 267 16.14 -1.92 -11.13
C VAL A 267 15.82 -1.84 -12.62
N GLU A 268 15.71 -0.62 -13.13
CA GLU A 268 15.31 -0.34 -14.50
C GLU A 268 16.52 -0.25 -15.44
N PHE A 269 16.74 -1.25 -16.30
CA PHE A 269 17.81 -1.20 -17.30
C PHE A 269 17.32 -0.58 -18.60
N ASN A 270 16.24 -1.15 -19.15
CA ASN A 270 15.53 -0.66 -20.33
C ASN A 270 14.02 -1.02 -20.24
N PRO A 271 13.13 -0.38 -21.01
CA PRO A 271 11.68 -0.65 -20.90
C PRO A 271 11.27 -2.12 -21.04
N LEU A 272 12.02 -2.91 -21.80
CA LEU A 272 11.76 -4.33 -22.07
C LEU A 272 12.51 -5.30 -21.15
N LEU A 273 13.43 -4.83 -20.30
CA LEU A 273 14.22 -5.69 -19.42
C LEU A 273 14.56 -4.92 -18.14
N ASN A 274 13.87 -5.27 -17.07
CA ASN A 274 14.05 -4.73 -15.73
C ASN A 274 14.12 -5.88 -14.74
N LEU A 275 14.83 -5.70 -13.64
CA LEU A 275 14.93 -6.68 -12.56
C LEU A 275 14.04 -6.22 -11.40
N ARG A 276 13.30 -7.15 -10.81
CA ARG A 276 12.59 -6.96 -9.54
C ARG A 276 13.01 -8.04 -8.56
N GLY A 277 13.23 -7.67 -7.31
CA GLY A 277 13.54 -8.61 -6.23
C GLY A 277 12.99 -8.16 -4.87
N GLY A 278 12.61 -9.12 -4.04
CA GLY A 278 12.03 -8.90 -2.70
C GLY A 278 10.80 -9.78 -2.48
N ILE A 279 9.82 -9.29 -1.72
CA ILE A 279 8.50 -9.90 -1.61
C ILE A 279 7.66 -9.42 -2.80
N ILE A 280 7.38 -10.34 -3.72
CA ILE A 280 6.64 -10.08 -4.96
C ILE A 280 5.28 -10.76 -4.92
N MET A 281 4.29 -10.17 -5.59
CA MET A 281 3.02 -10.83 -5.87
C MET A 281 3.14 -11.65 -7.15
N ASN A 282 2.95 -12.96 -7.06
CA ASN A 282 3.06 -13.86 -8.21
C ASN A 282 2.01 -13.51 -9.28
N PRO A 283 2.37 -13.21 -10.54
CA PRO A 283 1.41 -12.73 -11.54
C PRO A 283 0.55 -13.87 -12.13
N ILE A 284 -0.37 -14.42 -11.33
CA ILE A 284 -1.36 -15.41 -11.74
C ILE A 284 -2.75 -14.78 -11.82
N GLY A 285 -3.41 -14.92 -12.96
CA GLY A 285 -4.67 -14.22 -13.24
C GLY A 285 -4.53 -12.71 -13.26
N ALA A 286 -5.64 -12.00 -13.39
CA ALA A 286 -5.72 -10.54 -13.25
C ALA A 286 -5.95 -10.11 -11.81
N PHE A 287 -6.57 -10.94 -10.97
CA PHE A 287 -7.00 -10.54 -9.64
C PHE A 287 -5.81 -10.41 -8.68
N ASN A 288 -4.81 -11.30 -8.73
CA ASN A 288 -3.77 -11.38 -7.70
C ASN A 288 -3.01 -10.06 -7.51
N GLN A 289 -2.60 -9.39 -8.58
CA GLN A 289 -1.89 -8.10 -8.50
C GLN A 289 -2.83 -6.88 -8.43
N ASN A 290 -4.13 -7.10 -8.58
CA ASN A 290 -5.14 -6.04 -8.69
C ASN A 290 -6.26 -6.21 -7.65
N HIS A 291 -5.89 -6.56 -6.41
CA HIS A 291 -6.80 -6.99 -5.34
C HIS A 291 -7.35 -5.85 -4.47
N ASP A 292 -6.87 -4.61 -4.65
CA ASP A 292 -7.26 -3.45 -3.84
C ASP A 292 -8.78 -3.22 -3.80
N GLY A 293 -9.38 -3.20 -2.61
CA GLY A 293 -10.81 -3.06 -2.39
C GLY A 293 -11.50 -1.93 -3.17
N PRO A 294 -10.97 -0.68 -3.21
CA PRO A 294 -11.64 0.44 -3.88
C PRO A 294 -11.76 0.32 -5.41
N LYS A 295 -11.03 -0.61 -6.05
CA LYS A 295 -11.11 -0.85 -7.50
C LYS A 295 -12.35 -1.63 -7.92
N TRP A 296 -12.97 -2.38 -7.02
CA TRP A 296 -14.03 -3.34 -7.34
C TRP A 296 -15.42 -2.84 -6.94
N GLU A 297 -16.48 -3.32 -7.60
CA GLU A 297 -17.88 -2.99 -7.26
C GLU A 297 -18.52 -3.98 -6.27
N PHE A 298 -17.72 -4.92 -5.76
CA PHE A 298 -18.16 -6.07 -4.99
C PHE A 298 -17.41 -6.13 -3.65
N THR A 299 -18.11 -6.42 -2.55
CA THR A 299 -17.49 -6.52 -1.20
C THR A 299 -16.54 -7.69 -1.09
N ASP A 300 -16.87 -8.79 -1.76
CA ASP A 300 -16.08 -10.01 -1.68
C ASP A 300 -15.14 -10.09 -2.87
N ARG A 301 -13.97 -10.70 -2.64
CA ARG A 301 -13.07 -11.11 -3.72
C ARG A 301 -13.71 -12.26 -4.51
N PRO A 302 -13.34 -12.48 -5.79
CA PRO A 302 -13.84 -13.62 -6.55
C PRO A 302 -13.51 -14.95 -5.87
N ILE A 303 -14.46 -15.88 -5.82
CA ILE A 303 -14.31 -17.20 -5.18
C ILE A 303 -13.17 -17.99 -5.82
N SER A 304 -13.06 -17.97 -7.15
CA SER A 304 -11.94 -18.63 -7.85
C SER A 304 -10.59 -18.06 -7.45
N ALA A 305 -10.52 -16.77 -7.09
CA ALA A 305 -9.29 -16.11 -6.69
C ALA A 305 -8.90 -16.41 -5.23
N THR A 306 -9.85 -16.63 -4.30
CA THR A 306 -9.54 -16.85 -2.88
C THR A 306 -9.72 -18.29 -2.40
N GLU A 307 -10.60 -19.05 -3.03
CA GLU A 307 -10.95 -20.42 -2.63
C GLU A 307 -10.40 -21.50 -3.56
N MET A 308 -9.81 -21.13 -4.71
CA MET A 308 -9.16 -22.08 -5.63
C MET A 308 -7.72 -21.65 -5.90
N LEU A 309 -7.50 -20.39 -6.26
CA LEU A 309 -6.19 -19.78 -6.32
C LEU A 309 -5.82 -19.17 -4.96
N PRO A 310 -4.53 -18.99 -4.65
CA PRO A 310 -4.11 -18.42 -3.38
C PRO A 310 -4.03 -16.88 -3.43
N ALA A 311 -4.96 -16.17 -4.07
CA ALA A 311 -4.79 -14.74 -4.38
C ALA A 311 -4.44 -13.89 -3.15
N THR A 312 -3.82 -12.74 -3.40
CA THR A 312 -2.84 -12.09 -2.51
C THR A 312 -1.68 -13.04 -2.16
N PHE A 313 -1.24 -13.81 -3.17
CA PHE A 313 -0.11 -14.72 -3.06
C PHE A 313 1.18 -13.95 -3.27
N SER A 314 1.94 -13.82 -2.18
CA SER A 314 3.18 -13.07 -2.15
C SER A 314 4.30 -13.93 -1.59
N ASN A 315 5.44 -13.89 -2.27
CA ASN A 315 6.59 -14.73 -1.97
C ASN A 315 7.90 -13.95 -2.10
N ALA A 316 8.88 -14.33 -1.31
CA ALA A 316 10.25 -13.89 -1.53
C ALA A 316 10.75 -14.47 -2.86
N GLY A 317 11.30 -13.61 -3.71
CA GLY A 317 11.73 -14.00 -5.04
C GLY A 317 12.35 -12.86 -5.83
N PHE A 318 12.72 -13.17 -7.06
CA PHE A 318 13.24 -12.21 -8.01
C PHE A 318 12.93 -12.64 -9.44
N GLY A 319 13.08 -11.71 -10.38
CA GLY A 319 12.93 -12.01 -11.78
C GLY A 319 12.87 -10.79 -12.65
N PHE A 320 12.40 -10.99 -13.87
CA PHE A 320 12.44 -9.99 -14.92
C PHE A 320 11.05 -9.58 -15.38
N TYR A 321 10.91 -8.31 -15.71
CA TYR A 321 9.71 -7.80 -16.35
C TYR A 321 10.06 -6.76 -17.41
N GLY A 322 9.17 -6.62 -18.38
CA GLY A 322 9.35 -5.69 -19.48
C GLY A 322 8.02 -5.32 -20.11
N LYS A 323 7.96 -4.10 -20.64
CA LYS A 323 6.78 -3.60 -21.34
C LYS A 323 7.15 -2.70 -22.51
N MET A 324 6.32 -2.73 -23.52
CA MET A 324 6.41 -1.83 -24.67
C MET A 324 5.04 -1.32 -25.09
N TYR A 325 5.08 -0.14 -25.68
CA TYR A 325 3.91 0.56 -26.21
C TYR A 325 4.22 0.91 -27.66
N LYS A 326 3.34 0.50 -28.59
CA LYS A 326 3.48 0.81 -30.01
C LYS A 326 2.11 1.03 -30.63
N ALA A 327 1.86 2.26 -31.09
CA ALA A 327 0.56 2.68 -31.61
C ALA A 327 -0.58 2.36 -30.62
N GLU A 328 -1.63 1.65 -31.07
CA GLU A 328 -2.79 1.27 -30.25
C GLU A 328 -2.55 0.02 -29.38
N TRP A 329 -1.33 -0.54 -29.42
CA TRP A 329 -0.98 -1.79 -28.74
C TRP A 329 -0.01 -1.59 -27.58
N MET A 330 -0.23 -2.36 -26.54
CA MET A 330 0.68 -2.56 -25.41
C MET A 330 1.00 -4.04 -25.29
N PHE A 331 2.24 -4.33 -24.92
CA PHE A 331 2.70 -5.67 -24.62
C PHE A 331 3.51 -5.62 -23.34
N GLY A 332 3.32 -6.60 -22.46
CA GLY A 332 4.13 -6.74 -21.26
C GLY A 332 4.33 -8.21 -20.90
N TYR A 333 5.42 -8.47 -20.19
CA TYR A 333 5.69 -9.77 -19.61
C TYR A 333 6.29 -9.63 -18.21
N GLU A 334 6.09 -10.66 -17.40
CA GLU A 334 6.71 -10.86 -16.08
C GLU A 334 7.13 -12.32 -15.94
N VAL A 335 8.34 -12.58 -15.45
CA VAL A 335 8.84 -13.93 -15.16
C VAL A 335 9.62 -13.90 -13.86
N TYR A 336 9.19 -14.69 -12.88
CA TYR A 336 9.75 -14.72 -11.55
C TYR A 336 10.09 -16.13 -11.10
N LEU A 337 11.18 -16.24 -10.35
CA LEU A 337 11.49 -17.36 -9.49
C LEU A 337 11.22 -16.91 -8.06
N SER A 338 10.39 -17.65 -7.35
CA SER A 338 10.05 -17.35 -5.96
C SER A 338 10.06 -18.63 -5.12
N GLY A 339 9.98 -18.48 -3.81
CA GLY A 339 9.63 -19.61 -2.94
C GLY A 339 8.17 -20.07 -3.11
N ASN A 340 7.83 -21.04 -2.27
CA ASN A 340 6.48 -21.31 -1.78
C ASN A 340 5.44 -22.05 -2.66
N PHE A 341 5.55 -23.37 -2.69
CA PHE A 341 4.38 -24.19 -2.39
C PHE A 341 4.81 -25.13 -1.26
N ASP A 342 3.85 -25.67 -0.51
CA ASP A 342 4.16 -26.64 0.55
C ASP A 342 3.14 -27.79 0.61
N ASN A 343 3.38 -28.74 1.52
CA ASN A 343 2.53 -29.90 1.74
C ASN A 343 1.09 -29.54 2.12
N SER A 344 0.81 -28.33 2.63
CA SER A 344 -0.54 -27.94 3.06
C SER A 344 -1.56 -27.97 1.93
N ILE A 345 -1.12 -27.94 0.67
CA ILE A 345 -2.01 -28.11 -0.48
C ILE A 345 -2.83 -29.42 -0.38
N ILE A 346 -2.26 -30.47 0.21
CA ILE A 346 -2.95 -31.75 0.45
C ILE A 346 -3.00 -32.13 1.94
N ASP A 347 -2.31 -31.41 2.81
CA ASP A 347 -2.32 -31.61 4.26
C ASP A 347 -2.90 -30.38 4.96
N ASN A 348 -4.23 -30.24 4.88
CA ASN A 348 -4.96 -29.10 5.41
C ASN A 348 -6.26 -29.50 6.08
N ASN A 349 -6.79 -28.57 6.87
CA ASN A 349 -8.03 -28.73 7.62
C ASN A 349 -9.29 -28.82 6.74
N GLN A 350 -9.18 -28.53 5.43
CA GLN A 350 -10.31 -28.63 4.50
C GLN A 350 -10.48 -30.07 3.99
N ASN A 351 -9.53 -30.95 4.30
CA ASN A 351 -9.51 -32.35 3.90
C ASN A 351 -9.66 -32.53 2.37
N LYS A 352 -9.08 -31.63 1.58
CA LYS A 352 -9.12 -31.68 0.12
C LYS A 352 -7.88 -31.02 -0.49
N THR A 353 -7.70 -31.19 -1.79
CA THR A 353 -6.68 -30.43 -2.52
C THR A 353 -7.07 -28.94 -2.53
N TYR A 354 -6.27 -28.10 -1.87
CA TYR A 354 -6.64 -26.70 -1.63
C TYR A 354 -5.40 -25.79 -1.66
N LEU A 355 -5.13 -25.21 -2.83
CA LEU A 355 -3.99 -24.30 -3.04
C LEU A 355 -3.92 -23.11 -2.07
N PRO A 356 -5.03 -22.47 -1.65
CA PRO A 356 -4.96 -21.34 -0.72
C PRO A 356 -4.32 -21.68 0.63
N ALA A 357 -4.28 -22.96 1.04
CA ALA A 357 -3.62 -23.38 2.28
C ALA A 357 -2.13 -22.96 2.34
N ALA A 358 -1.44 -22.96 1.19
CA ALA A 358 -0.02 -22.57 1.12
C ALA A 358 0.20 -21.08 1.44
N LYS A 359 -0.84 -20.23 1.36
CA LYS A 359 -0.75 -18.82 1.78
C LYS A 359 -0.67 -18.68 3.30
N SER A 360 -1.19 -19.64 4.07
CA SER A 360 -1.21 -19.56 5.53
C SER A 360 0.14 -19.85 6.19
N ASN A 361 1.10 -20.43 5.46
CA ASN A 361 2.43 -20.72 5.98
C ASN A 361 3.31 -19.44 5.98
N PRO A 362 3.71 -18.90 7.16
CA PRO A 362 4.57 -17.71 7.23
C PRO A 362 6.01 -17.97 6.75
N GLU A 363 6.50 -19.21 6.84
CA GLU A 363 7.87 -19.60 6.45
C GLU A 363 8.09 -19.45 4.94
N ARG A 364 7.03 -19.24 4.15
CA ARG A 364 7.10 -18.98 2.71
C ARG A 364 8.03 -17.85 2.28
N PHE A 365 8.31 -16.92 3.19
CA PHE A 365 9.19 -15.78 2.94
C PHE A 365 10.66 -16.09 3.23
N GLU A 366 10.94 -17.22 3.88
CA GLU A 366 12.27 -17.59 4.39
C GLU A 366 12.78 -18.87 3.73
N GLU A 367 11.94 -19.88 3.62
CA GLU A 367 12.33 -21.22 3.17
C GLU A 367 11.42 -21.75 2.04
N ILE A 368 11.99 -22.64 1.22
CA ILE A 368 11.27 -23.35 0.17
C ILE A 368 11.11 -24.79 0.62
N ASN A 369 9.89 -25.23 0.91
CA ASN A 369 9.60 -26.58 1.40
C ASN A 369 10.22 -27.71 0.54
N SER A 370 10.26 -27.53 -0.78
CA SER A 370 10.86 -28.48 -1.71
C SER A 370 12.34 -28.20 -2.03
N GLY A 371 12.90 -27.07 -1.58
CA GLY A 371 14.22 -26.59 -2.01
C GLY A 371 14.32 -26.19 -3.48
N VAL A 372 13.22 -26.24 -4.24
CA VAL A 372 13.17 -25.94 -5.68
C VAL A 372 12.27 -24.73 -5.93
N PRO A 373 12.78 -23.66 -6.57
CA PRO A 373 11.99 -22.45 -6.82
C PRO A 373 10.70 -22.71 -7.62
N LEU A 374 9.65 -22.00 -7.23
CA LEU A 374 8.41 -21.83 -7.97
C LEU A 374 8.66 -20.92 -9.17
N LEU A 375 8.23 -21.34 -10.37
CA LEU A 375 8.22 -20.49 -11.55
C LEU A 375 6.85 -19.84 -11.70
N THR A 376 6.83 -18.52 -11.87
CA THR A 376 5.63 -17.79 -12.33
C THR A 376 5.94 -16.96 -13.56
N ALA A 377 5.08 -16.98 -14.56
CA ALA A 377 5.21 -16.19 -15.77
C ALA A 377 3.86 -15.64 -16.22
N LYS A 378 3.83 -14.39 -16.70
CA LYS A 378 2.66 -13.76 -17.30
C LYS A 378 3.05 -12.99 -18.55
N ILE A 379 2.21 -13.08 -19.58
CA ILE A 379 2.28 -12.23 -20.76
C ILE A 379 0.92 -11.58 -20.93
N ALA A 380 0.89 -10.29 -21.22
CA ALA A 380 -0.33 -9.55 -21.48
C ALA A 380 -0.19 -8.66 -22.71
N THR A 381 -1.27 -8.54 -23.47
CA THR A 381 -1.38 -7.56 -24.54
C THR A 381 -2.66 -6.76 -24.38
N ARG A 382 -2.59 -5.46 -24.63
CA ARG A 382 -3.74 -4.56 -24.59
C ARG A 382 -3.86 -3.79 -25.89
N HIS A 383 -5.08 -3.76 -26.42
CA HIS A 383 -5.47 -2.88 -27.51
C HIS A 383 -6.47 -1.83 -27.01
N GLU A 384 -6.34 -0.58 -27.45
CA GLU A 384 -7.17 0.54 -26.95
C GLU A 384 -8.69 0.29 -27.06
N LYS A 385 -9.14 -0.49 -28.06
CA LYS A 385 -10.57 -0.83 -28.25
C LYS A 385 -10.95 -2.26 -27.85
N ALA A 386 -9.99 -3.19 -27.87
CA ALA A 386 -10.29 -4.61 -27.63
C ALA A 386 -10.02 -5.02 -26.17
N GLY A 387 -9.44 -4.13 -25.37
CA GLY A 387 -9.09 -4.42 -23.98
C GLY A 387 -7.76 -5.16 -23.87
N GLU A 388 -7.50 -5.68 -22.68
CA GLU A 388 -6.34 -6.49 -22.36
C GLU A 388 -6.70 -7.96 -22.27
N PHE A 389 -5.81 -8.79 -22.79
CA PHE A 389 -5.81 -10.23 -22.64
C PHE A 389 -4.49 -10.67 -22.01
N GLY A 390 -4.58 -11.44 -20.93
CA GLY A 390 -3.46 -11.97 -20.17
C GLY A 390 -3.45 -13.50 -20.18
N VAL A 391 -2.26 -14.07 -20.24
CA VAL A 391 -2.00 -15.50 -20.06
C VAL A 391 -0.94 -15.65 -18.99
N SER A 392 -1.20 -16.48 -17.99
CA SER A 392 -0.30 -16.69 -16.86
C SER A 392 -0.14 -18.16 -16.49
N TYR A 393 1.03 -18.48 -15.96
CA TYR A 393 1.44 -19.79 -15.49
C TYR A 393 2.12 -19.66 -14.13
N MET A 394 1.80 -20.55 -13.20
CA MET A 394 2.47 -20.68 -11.91
C MET A 394 2.66 -22.16 -11.58
N GLY A 395 3.89 -22.64 -11.39
CA GLY A 395 4.10 -24.07 -11.15
C GLY A 395 5.45 -24.43 -10.54
N GLY A 396 5.42 -25.42 -9.65
CA GLY A 396 6.55 -25.80 -8.81
C GLY A 396 6.33 -27.15 -8.13
N ILE A 397 7.33 -27.61 -7.37
CA ILE A 397 7.23 -28.80 -6.51
C ILE A 397 6.72 -28.33 -5.16
N TYR A 398 5.63 -28.91 -4.68
CA TYR A 398 5.00 -28.48 -3.43
C TYR A 398 5.43 -29.33 -2.23
N ASN A 399 5.73 -30.61 -2.43
CA ASN A 399 6.05 -31.49 -1.30
C ASN A 399 7.54 -31.42 -0.93
N LYS A 400 7.82 -31.70 0.35
CA LYS A 400 9.16 -32.02 0.80
C LYS A 400 9.53 -33.42 0.32
N PHE A 401 10.36 -33.49 -0.72
CA PHE A 401 10.80 -34.76 -1.32
C PHE A 401 12.22 -35.17 -0.91
N GLN A 402 12.98 -34.24 -0.33
CA GLN A 402 14.33 -34.47 0.20
C GLN A 402 14.47 -33.87 1.59
N ASP A 403 15.19 -34.57 2.47
CA ASP A 403 15.56 -34.10 3.80
C ASP A 403 17.02 -34.48 4.09
N GLU A 404 17.85 -33.49 4.41
CA GLU A 404 19.31 -33.67 4.58
C GLU A 404 20.00 -34.47 3.44
N GLY A 405 19.47 -34.35 2.21
CA GLY A 405 19.96 -35.05 1.02
C GLY A 405 19.41 -36.48 0.84
N LEU A 406 18.65 -37.00 1.79
CA LEU A 406 17.94 -38.27 1.67
C LEU A 406 16.59 -38.05 0.98
N GLN A 407 16.24 -38.91 0.02
CA GLN A 407 14.92 -38.86 -0.62
C GLN A 407 13.87 -39.44 0.34
N VAL A 408 12.85 -38.65 0.66
CA VAL A 408 11.74 -39.04 1.57
C VAL A 408 10.40 -39.20 0.85
N ASP A 409 10.26 -38.65 -0.35
CA ASP A 409 9.08 -38.78 -1.22
C ASP A 409 9.49 -38.58 -2.70
N ASP A 410 8.59 -38.85 -3.63
CA ASP A 410 8.71 -38.47 -5.04
C ASP A 410 8.37 -36.99 -5.23
N LYS A 411 8.92 -36.36 -6.27
CA LYS A 411 8.62 -34.94 -6.57
C LYS A 411 7.17 -34.77 -7.03
N ARG A 412 6.34 -34.13 -6.22
CA ARG A 412 4.93 -33.80 -6.52
C ARG A 412 4.78 -32.36 -6.95
N ARG A 413 4.09 -32.12 -8.07
CA ARG A 413 4.01 -30.80 -8.71
C ARG A 413 2.61 -30.22 -8.68
N VAL A 414 2.56 -28.90 -8.52
CA VAL A 414 1.39 -28.07 -8.85
C VAL A 414 1.66 -27.29 -10.12
N ARG A 415 0.65 -27.17 -10.99
CA ARG A 415 0.66 -26.34 -12.18
C ARG A 415 -0.65 -25.58 -12.25
N VAL A 416 -0.56 -24.27 -12.31
CA VAL A 416 -1.68 -23.36 -12.50
C VAL A 416 -1.51 -22.68 -13.85
N PHE A 417 -2.59 -22.62 -14.61
CA PHE A 417 -2.69 -21.84 -15.84
C PHE A 417 -3.91 -20.95 -15.72
N ALA A 418 -3.80 -19.67 -16.09
CA ALA A 418 -4.93 -18.75 -16.05
C ALA A 418 -4.97 -17.83 -17.28
N LEU A 419 -6.19 -17.55 -17.73
CA LEU A 419 -6.52 -16.55 -18.73
C LEU A 419 -7.26 -15.40 -18.06
N ASP A 420 -6.92 -14.18 -18.42
CA ASP A 420 -7.62 -13.00 -17.91
C ASP A 420 -7.93 -12.00 -19.02
N TYR A 421 -9.03 -11.27 -18.85
CA TYR A 421 -9.48 -10.26 -19.80
C TYR A 421 -10.05 -9.06 -19.06
N ASN A 422 -9.72 -7.84 -19.52
CA ASN A 422 -10.37 -6.63 -19.05
C ASN A 422 -10.60 -5.63 -20.18
N ASN A 423 -11.79 -5.05 -20.28
CA ASN A 423 -12.10 -4.03 -21.27
C ASN A 423 -13.22 -3.10 -20.81
N THR A 424 -13.18 -1.85 -21.24
CA THR A 424 -14.33 -0.94 -21.19
C THR A 424 -14.86 -0.78 -22.61
N LEU A 425 -16.07 -1.27 -22.86
CA LEU A 425 -16.68 -1.24 -24.19
C LEU A 425 -16.87 0.22 -24.66
N PRO A 426 -16.24 0.67 -25.77
CA PRO A 426 -16.18 2.09 -26.12
C PRO A 426 -17.52 2.81 -26.24
N ASN A 427 -18.56 2.12 -26.71
CA ASN A 427 -19.87 2.72 -26.97
C ASN A 427 -20.82 2.62 -25.77
N LEU A 428 -20.69 1.59 -24.94
CA LEU A 428 -21.60 1.32 -23.84
C LEU A 428 -21.05 1.83 -22.50
N GLY A 429 -19.73 2.04 -22.41
CA GLY A 429 -19.06 2.32 -21.15
C GLY A 429 -19.08 1.14 -20.18
N THR A 430 -19.59 -0.03 -20.59
CA THR A 430 -19.63 -1.25 -19.79
C THR A 430 -18.21 -1.75 -19.56
N LEU A 431 -17.83 -1.89 -18.30
CA LEU A 431 -16.60 -2.55 -17.90
C LEU A 431 -16.86 -4.05 -17.76
N ILE A 432 -16.01 -4.85 -18.41
CA ILE A 432 -15.98 -6.31 -18.31
C ILE A 432 -14.61 -6.70 -17.78
N THR A 433 -14.58 -7.47 -16.70
CA THR A 433 -13.36 -8.10 -16.17
C THR A 433 -13.64 -9.59 -16.00
N ALA A 434 -12.78 -10.45 -16.54
CA ALA A 434 -12.94 -11.88 -16.49
C ALA A 434 -11.62 -12.59 -16.18
N GLU A 435 -11.70 -13.71 -15.49
CA GLU A 435 -10.57 -14.60 -15.23
C GLU A 435 -11.07 -16.04 -15.25
N TRP A 436 -10.28 -16.96 -15.81
CA TRP A 436 -10.50 -18.39 -15.71
C TRP A 436 -9.18 -19.12 -15.53
N ALA A 437 -9.13 -20.03 -14.56
CA ALA A 437 -7.93 -20.77 -14.22
C ALA A 437 -8.17 -22.28 -14.16
N TRP A 438 -7.08 -23.02 -14.39
CA TRP A 438 -6.98 -24.46 -14.25
C TRP A 438 -5.82 -24.78 -13.32
N VAL A 439 -6.07 -25.67 -12.38
CA VAL A 439 -5.06 -26.18 -11.45
C VAL A 439 -4.91 -27.68 -11.67
N LYS A 440 -3.67 -28.13 -11.83
CA LYS A 440 -3.32 -29.55 -11.81
C LYS A 440 -2.38 -29.83 -10.66
N VAL A 441 -2.73 -30.81 -9.83
CA VAL A 441 -1.95 -31.22 -8.66
C VAL A 441 -1.61 -32.70 -8.79
N ASP A 442 -0.36 -33.04 -8.56
CA ASP A 442 0.11 -34.41 -8.45
C ASP A 442 -0.19 -34.94 -7.04
N VAL A 443 -1.38 -35.51 -6.85
CA VAL A 443 -1.83 -36.06 -5.57
C VAL A 443 -1.30 -37.51 -5.43
N PRO A 444 -0.67 -37.88 -4.30
CA PRO A 444 -0.21 -39.25 -4.06
C PRO A 444 -1.37 -40.25 -4.05
N GLU A 445 -1.16 -41.46 -4.57
CA GLU A 445 -2.19 -42.52 -4.64
C GLU A 445 -2.68 -43.00 -3.27
N THR A 446 -1.95 -42.71 -2.20
CA THR A 446 -2.33 -43.00 -0.81
C THR A 446 -3.48 -42.14 -0.30
N TYR A 447 -3.76 -41.01 -0.95
CA TYR A 447 -4.90 -40.15 -0.63
C TYR A 447 -6.19 -40.68 -1.27
N THR A 448 -7.32 -40.40 -0.62
CA THR A 448 -8.64 -40.76 -1.14
C THR A 448 -9.03 -39.86 -2.32
N GLN A 449 -10.06 -40.25 -3.06
CA GLN A 449 -10.57 -39.47 -4.21
C GLN A 449 -11.20 -38.12 -3.84
N GLN A 450 -11.24 -37.78 -2.55
CA GLN A 450 -11.58 -36.43 -2.07
C GLN A 450 -10.51 -35.39 -2.43
N TYR A 451 -9.28 -35.83 -2.66
CA TYR A 451 -8.18 -34.97 -3.07
C TYR A 451 -8.11 -34.94 -4.59
N GLY A 452 -8.73 -33.94 -5.20
CA GLY A 452 -8.77 -33.76 -6.65
C GLY A 452 -7.40 -33.46 -7.25
N ASP A 453 -7.09 -34.08 -8.39
CA ASP A 453 -5.89 -33.83 -9.18
C ASP A 453 -6.05 -32.67 -10.19
N ARG A 454 -7.30 -32.23 -10.41
CA ARG A 454 -7.69 -31.20 -11.38
C ARG A 454 -8.78 -30.32 -10.81
N GLN A 455 -8.60 -29.01 -10.96
CA GLN A 455 -9.56 -27.97 -10.58
C GLN A 455 -9.70 -26.98 -11.71
N HIS A 456 -10.86 -26.34 -11.83
CA HIS A 456 -11.00 -25.17 -12.68
C HIS A 456 -12.10 -24.23 -12.19
N GLY A 457 -11.95 -22.96 -12.50
CA GLY A 457 -12.92 -21.97 -12.09
C GLY A 457 -12.54 -20.58 -12.52
N GLY A 458 -13.47 -19.66 -12.37
CA GLY A 458 -13.31 -18.30 -12.84
C GLY A 458 -14.46 -17.40 -12.42
N PHE A 459 -14.37 -16.15 -12.87
CA PHE A 459 -15.42 -15.17 -12.67
C PHE A 459 -15.55 -14.25 -13.89
N ILE A 460 -16.71 -13.60 -14.01
CA ILE A 460 -16.91 -12.45 -14.89
C ILE A 460 -17.65 -11.37 -14.12
N ASP A 461 -17.10 -10.16 -14.16
CA ASP A 461 -17.70 -8.93 -13.66
C ASP A 461 -18.20 -8.12 -14.84
N ILE A 462 -19.46 -7.71 -14.77
CA ILE A 462 -20.08 -6.79 -15.73
C ILE A 462 -20.54 -5.58 -14.95
N VAL A 463 -20.00 -4.40 -15.25
CA VAL A 463 -20.29 -3.14 -14.56
C VAL A 463 -20.74 -2.11 -15.57
N GLN A 464 -21.98 -1.65 -15.44
CA GLN A 464 -22.58 -0.62 -16.29
C GLN A 464 -22.78 0.67 -15.49
N PRO A 465 -22.07 1.75 -15.83
CA PRO A 465 -22.42 3.09 -15.37
C PRO A 465 -23.82 3.46 -15.90
N ILE A 466 -24.76 3.71 -15.00
CA ILE A 466 -26.15 4.08 -15.35
C ILE A 466 -26.41 5.56 -15.16
N ILE A 467 -25.72 6.20 -14.21
CA ILE A 467 -25.81 7.64 -13.96
C ILE A 467 -24.39 8.17 -13.78
N LYS A 468 -24.06 9.27 -14.48
CA LYS A 468 -22.80 10.01 -14.29
C LYS A 468 -23.06 11.50 -14.35
N ARG A 469 -23.09 12.17 -13.19
CA ARG A 469 -23.41 13.60 -13.05
C ARG A 469 -23.03 14.12 -11.66
N LYS A 470 -23.24 15.42 -11.44
CA LYS A 470 -23.20 16.00 -10.10
C LYS A 470 -24.32 15.41 -9.22
N ILE A 471 -23.96 14.86 -8.06
CA ILE A 471 -24.89 14.35 -7.03
C ILE A 471 -24.38 14.86 -5.69
N LEU A 472 -25.21 15.55 -4.89
CA LEU A 472 -24.86 16.01 -3.53
C LEU A 472 -23.44 16.62 -3.44
N ASP A 473 -23.13 17.54 -4.34
CA ASP A 473 -21.84 18.23 -4.50
C ASP A 473 -20.64 17.45 -5.07
N TRP A 474 -20.77 16.15 -5.31
CA TRP A 474 -19.77 15.40 -6.06
C TRP A 474 -19.93 15.59 -7.57
N GLU A 475 -19.10 16.44 -8.16
CA GLU A 475 -19.16 16.89 -9.57
C GLU A 475 -19.21 15.76 -10.62
N ARG A 476 -18.56 14.62 -10.33
CA ARG A 476 -18.46 13.47 -11.25
C ARG A 476 -18.86 12.15 -10.59
N ALA A 477 -19.88 12.20 -9.74
CA ALA A 477 -20.40 10.99 -9.12
C ALA A 477 -20.98 10.03 -10.16
N THR A 478 -20.79 8.73 -9.92
CA THR A 478 -21.27 7.65 -10.79
C THR A 478 -22.09 6.65 -9.99
N VAL A 479 -23.25 6.27 -10.49
CA VAL A 479 -24.01 5.10 -10.01
C VAL A 479 -23.84 3.99 -11.03
N ASN A 480 -23.45 2.80 -10.59
CA ASN A 480 -23.29 1.63 -11.44
C ASN A 480 -24.31 0.55 -11.07
N LEU A 481 -24.79 -0.15 -12.09
CA LEU A 481 -25.37 -1.48 -11.94
C LEU A 481 -24.27 -2.50 -12.28
N ALA A 482 -24.09 -3.50 -11.43
CA ALA A 482 -23.06 -4.51 -11.63
C ALA A 482 -23.58 -5.93 -11.35
N CYS A 483 -22.93 -6.93 -11.94
CA CYS A 483 -23.20 -8.33 -11.66
C CYS A 483 -21.91 -9.13 -11.80
N ARG A 484 -21.62 -9.96 -10.80
CA ARG A 484 -20.54 -10.96 -10.84
C ARG A 484 -21.15 -12.35 -11.02
N LEU A 485 -20.62 -13.13 -11.96
CA LEU A 485 -20.92 -14.55 -12.12
C LEU A 485 -19.66 -15.35 -11.83
N GLU A 486 -19.79 -16.44 -11.07
CA GLU A 486 -18.65 -17.23 -10.59
C GLU A 486 -18.93 -18.72 -10.72
N TYR A 487 -17.89 -19.49 -11.01
CA TYR A 487 -17.92 -20.95 -11.00
C TYR A 487 -16.58 -21.51 -10.54
N VAL A 488 -16.59 -22.55 -9.70
CA VAL A 488 -15.42 -23.32 -9.28
C VAL A 488 -15.78 -24.79 -9.17
N ASP A 489 -14.92 -25.66 -9.69
CA ASP A 489 -14.92 -27.11 -9.48
C ASP A 489 -13.56 -27.51 -8.90
N TRP A 490 -13.53 -27.99 -7.66
CA TRP A 490 -12.32 -28.34 -6.93
C TRP A 490 -11.82 -29.76 -7.22
N ASN A 491 -12.64 -30.60 -7.85
CA ASN A 491 -12.32 -32.01 -8.03
C ASN A 491 -12.99 -32.58 -9.28
N VAL A 492 -12.37 -32.27 -10.42
CA VAL A 492 -12.89 -32.66 -11.74
C VAL A 492 -12.62 -34.14 -11.99
N GLY A 493 -13.66 -34.97 -11.91
CA GLY A 493 -13.50 -36.39 -12.16
C GLY A 493 -14.75 -37.22 -11.89
N HIS A 494 -14.53 -38.53 -11.82
CA HIS A 494 -15.52 -39.53 -11.43
C HIS A 494 -14.91 -40.44 -10.36
N PHE A 495 -15.74 -40.97 -9.46
CA PHE A 495 -15.32 -42.00 -8.51
C PHE A 495 -14.89 -43.27 -9.24
N ARG A 496 -13.84 -43.96 -8.78
CA ARG A 496 -13.30 -45.14 -9.48
C ARG A 496 -14.22 -46.35 -9.33
N GLU A 497 -14.97 -46.40 -8.23
CA GLU A 497 -15.77 -47.53 -7.80
C GLU A 497 -17.07 -47.66 -8.60
N ASP A 498 -17.75 -46.54 -8.87
CA ASP A 498 -19.07 -46.52 -9.51
C ASP A 498 -19.17 -45.61 -10.74
N ASN A 499 -18.09 -44.92 -11.10
CA ASN A 499 -18.03 -43.96 -12.20
C ASN A 499 -19.07 -42.83 -12.09
N SER A 500 -19.54 -42.51 -10.87
CA SER A 500 -20.38 -41.34 -10.62
C SER A 500 -19.54 -40.06 -10.65
N LYS A 501 -20.13 -38.95 -11.11
CA LYS A 501 -19.43 -37.66 -11.23
C LYS A 501 -19.15 -37.10 -9.84
N ILE A 502 -17.90 -36.68 -9.59
CA ILE A 502 -17.54 -35.96 -8.37
C ILE A 502 -18.21 -34.58 -8.39
N GLY A 503 -18.89 -34.24 -7.29
CA GLY A 503 -19.81 -33.12 -7.23
C GLY A 503 -19.23 -31.82 -6.69
N GLU A 504 -17.95 -31.75 -6.31
CA GLU A 504 -17.38 -30.65 -5.53
C GLU A 504 -17.27 -29.33 -6.30
N ASP A 505 -18.43 -28.74 -6.62
CA ASP A 505 -18.60 -27.55 -7.44
C ASP A 505 -19.48 -26.48 -6.77
N LEU A 506 -19.23 -25.24 -7.16
CA LEU A 506 -19.96 -24.06 -6.73
C LEU A 506 -20.24 -23.15 -7.91
N TRP A 507 -21.42 -22.53 -7.90
CA TRP A 507 -21.68 -21.35 -8.72
C TRP A 507 -22.30 -20.23 -7.90
N SER A 508 -22.03 -18.99 -8.30
CA SER A 508 -22.59 -17.79 -7.68
C SER A 508 -23.00 -16.73 -8.70
N ILE A 509 -24.07 -16.01 -8.37
CA ILE A 509 -24.52 -14.80 -9.06
C ILE A 509 -24.64 -13.71 -7.99
N MET A 510 -23.95 -12.59 -8.20
CA MET A 510 -23.92 -11.49 -7.25
C MET A 510 -24.26 -10.16 -7.93
N PRO A 511 -25.56 -9.82 -8.07
CA PRO A 511 -25.96 -8.48 -8.49
C PRO A 511 -25.55 -7.43 -7.46
N ALA A 512 -25.33 -6.22 -7.97
CA ALA A 512 -24.77 -5.11 -7.22
C ALA A 512 -25.28 -3.77 -7.73
N ILE A 513 -25.47 -2.83 -6.80
CA ILE A 513 -25.56 -1.40 -7.10
C ILE A 513 -24.41 -0.73 -6.37
N SER A 514 -23.67 0.11 -7.07
CA SER A 514 -22.59 0.88 -6.46
C SER A 514 -22.69 2.36 -6.75
N PHE A 515 -22.17 3.15 -5.81
CA PHE A 515 -22.06 4.59 -5.89
C PHE A 515 -20.61 4.99 -5.70
N ARG A 516 -20.05 5.68 -6.69
CA ARG A 516 -18.72 6.26 -6.67
C ARG A 516 -18.84 7.78 -6.60
N PRO A 517 -18.65 8.43 -5.44
CA PRO A 517 -18.60 9.90 -5.38
C PRO A 517 -17.41 10.46 -6.17
N ASN A 518 -16.32 9.68 -6.26
CA ASN A 518 -15.13 9.96 -7.05
C ASN A 518 -14.50 8.63 -7.50
N ALA A 519 -13.40 8.67 -8.27
CA ALA A 519 -12.77 7.46 -8.80
C ALA A 519 -12.09 6.56 -7.73
N GLN A 520 -11.82 7.08 -6.53
CA GLN A 520 -11.06 6.42 -5.47
C GLN A 520 -11.92 5.84 -4.36
N THR A 521 -13.19 6.24 -4.28
CA THR A 521 -14.13 5.82 -3.23
C THR A 521 -15.29 5.06 -3.88
N VAL A 522 -15.71 3.96 -3.27
CA VAL A 522 -16.87 3.18 -3.69
C VAL A 522 -17.72 2.79 -2.48
N PHE A 523 -19.03 2.97 -2.62
CA PHE A 523 -20.05 2.38 -1.78
C PHE A 523 -20.77 1.31 -2.62
N ARG A 524 -21.02 0.14 -2.05
CA ARG A 524 -21.54 -1.01 -2.80
C ARG A 524 -22.53 -1.78 -1.95
N LEU A 525 -23.70 -2.05 -2.53
CA LEU A 525 -24.69 -2.97 -1.99
C LEU A 525 -24.72 -4.18 -2.92
N ASN A 526 -24.40 -5.36 -2.39
CA ASN A 526 -24.40 -6.62 -3.13
C ASN A 526 -25.43 -7.57 -2.54
N TYR A 527 -26.02 -8.41 -3.39
CA TYR A 527 -26.82 -9.55 -2.97
C TYR A 527 -26.20 -10.81 -3.55
N ARG A 528 -25.83 -11.78 -2.71
CA ARG A 528 -25.24 -13.05 -3.16
C ARG A 528 -26.34 -14.08 -3.30
N PHE A 529 -26.34 -14.79 -4.42
CA PHE A 529 -27.04 -16.06 -4.60
C PHE A 529 -26.00 -17.12 -5.00
N GLN A 530 -25.88 -18.17 -4.21
CA GLN A 530 -24.84 -19.18 -4.39
C GLN A 530 -25.40 -20.58 -4.11
N LYS A 531 -24.92 -21.55 -4.88
CA LYS A 531 -25.15 -22.96 -4.62
C LYS A 531 -23.83 -23.72 -4.65
N GLN A 532 -23.63 -24.57 -3.66
CA GLN A 532 -22.46 -25.41 -3.54
C GLN A 532 -22.87 -26.85 -3.28
N LYS A 533 -22.27 -27.78 -4.01
CA LYS A 533 -22.44 -29.21 -3.77
C LYS A 533 -21.24 -29.76 -3.01
N ASP A 534 -21.48 -30.86 -2.32
CA ASP A 534 -20.42 -31.67 -1.74
C ASP A 534 -19.83 -32.65 -2.76
N ILE A 535 -18.81 -33.40 -2.32
CA ILE A 535 -18.11 -34.38 -3.15
C ILE A 535 -19.05 -35.44 -3.76
N PHE A 536 -20.16 -35.77 -3.10
CA PHE A 536 -21.12 -36.79 -3.55
C PHE A 536 -22.24 -36.22 -4.43
N ALA A 537 -22.15 -34.94 -4.80
CA ALA A 537 -23.16 -34.24 -5.59
C ALA A 537 -24.56 -34.26 -4.95
N ASN A 538 -24.63 -34.25 -3.61
CA ASN A 538 -25.90 -34.12 -2.88
C ASN A 538 -26.61 -32.79 -3.22
N PRO A 539 -27.91 -32.64 -2.87
CA PRO A 539 -28.62 -31.38 -3.06
C PRO A 539 -27.81 -30.19 -2.53
N ALA A 540 -27.55 -29.22 -3.41
CA ALA A 540 -26.64 -28.13 -3.12
C ALA A 540 -27.12 -27.26 -1.94
N ALA A 541 -26.20 -26.97 -1.02
CA ALA A 541 -26.38 -25.95 0.01
C ALA A 541 -26.58 -24.59 -0.66
N LYS A 542 -27.55 -23.81 -0.17
CA LYS A 542 -27.91 -22.51 -0.75
C LYS A 542 -27.46 -21.38 0.16
N THR A 543 -26.59 -20.53 -0.34
CA THR A 543 -26.14 -19.34 0.38
C THR A 543 -26.75 -18.09 -0.24
N VAL A 544 -27.41 -17.28 0.58
CA VAL A 544 -28.02 -16.01 0.18
C VAL A 544 -27.76 -14.92 1.20
N GLY A 545 -27.68 -13.66 0.77
CA GLY A 545 -27.52 -12.58 1.72
C GLY A 545 -27.18 -11.24 1.10
N PHE A 546 -27.26 -10.20 1.92
CA PHE A 546 -26.85 -8.85 1.55
C PHE A 546 -25.49 -8.53 2.17
N SER A 547 -24.70 -7.77 1.44
CA SER A 547 -23.52 -7.09 1.96
C SER A 547 -23.51 -5.63 1.52
N PHE A 548 -23.06 -4.76 2.41
CA PHE A 548 -22.81 -3.36 2.12
C PHE A 548 -21.35 -3.05 2.43
N GLY A 549 -20.62 -2.45 1.51
CA GLY A 549 -19.22 -2.09 1.71
C GLY A 549 -18.94 -0.64 1.39
N ILE A 550 -17.94 -0.10 2.08
CA ILE A 550 -17.27 1.14 1.75
C ILE A 550 -15.77 0.86 1.59
N SER A 551 -15.19 1.40 0.52
CA SER A 551 -13.74 1.35 0.33
C SER A 551 -13.24 2.66 -0.25
N THR A 552 -12.12 3.14 0.25
CA THR A 552 -11.48 4.35 -0.25
C THR A 552 -9.97 4.26 -0.21
N TYR A 553 -9.32 4.77 -1.25
CA TYR A 553 -7.92 5.17 -1.14
C TYR A 553 -7.80 6.46 -0.33
N PHE A 554 -6.66 6.66 0.34
CA PHE A 554 -6.31 7.89 1.04
C PHE A 554 -4.87 8.33 0.77
#